data_AF-A0AAU4M2K5-F1
#
_entry.id   AF-A0AAU4M2K5-F1
#
_cell.length_a   1.000
_cell.length_b   1.000
_cell.length_c   1.000
_cell.angle_alpha   90.00
_cell.angle_beta   90.00
_cell.angle_gamma   90.00
#
_symmetry.space_group_name_H-M   'P 1'
#
loop_
_entity.id
_entity.type
_entity.pdbx_description
1 polymer ?
#
loop_
_entity_poly.entity_id
_entity_poly.type
_entity_poly.pdbx_seq_one_letter_code
_entity_poly.pdbx_strand_id
1 'polypeptide(L)'
;MYFEEPSAEAPPVEQLLGWAWPEWVTAPLNDGVEVFALPQRLTRALANASSAELEELAGRWTTRVRSEDGDDMTDDDLLAVLQGVARLAASAVDTGGGLYSWSS
;
A
#
# COMPACT_ATOMS: atom_id res chain seq x y z
N MET A 1 2.79 18.72 -9.98
CA MET A 1 2.32 18.56 -8.60
C MET A 1 3.55 18.34 -7.74
N TYR A 2 3.78 19.17 -6.73
CA TYR A 2 4.81 18.92 -5.72
C TYR A 2 4.21 17.89 -4.75
N PHE A 3 4.79 16.70 -4.68
CA PHE A 3 4.54 15.80 -3.56
C PHE A 3 5.56 16.19 -2.49
N GLU A 4 5.09 16.55 -1.29
CA GLU A 4 5.97 16.64 -0.12
C GLU A 4 6.75 15.32 0.00
N GLU A 5 8.05 15.42 0.26
CA GLU A 5 8.90 14.24 0.46
C GLU A 5 8.27 13.36 1.56
N PRO A 6 7.94 12.10 1.26
CA PRO A 6 7.35 11.22 2.27
C PRO A 6 8.35 11.06 3.41
N SER A 7 7.88 11.32 4.63
CA SER A 7 8.68 11.27 5.85
C SER A 7 9.50 9.98 5.96
N ALA A 8 10.76 10.09 6.40
CA ALA A 8 11.69 8.97 6.55
C ALA A 8 11.26 7.96 7.64
N GLU A 9 10.33 8.34 8.52
CA GLU A 9 9.68 7.47 9.49
C GLU A 9 8.22 7.23 9.11
N ALA A 10 7.80 5.96 9.18
CA ALA A 10 6.41 5.58 9.12
C ALA A 10 5.72 6.22 10.34
N PRO A 11 4.56 6.88 10.15
CA PRO A 11 3.85 7.45 11.27
C PRO A 11 3.48 6.33 12.26
N PRO A 12 3.44 6.61 13.57
CA PRO A 12 2.90 5.69 14.56
C PRO A 12 1.52 5.19 14.14
N VAL A 13 1.18 3.94 14.47
CA VAL A 13 -0.08 3.32 14.07
C VAL A 13 -1.29 4.17 14.49
N GLU A 14 -1.22 4.86 15.63
CA GLU A 14 -2.29 5.75 16.09
C GLU A 14 -2.44 7.00 15.20
N GLN A 15 -1.35 7.47 14.58
CA GLN A 15 -1.38 8.57 13.60
C GLN A 15 -1.89 8.09 12.24
N LEU A 16 -1.54 6.87 11.81
CA LEU A 16 -2.08 6.26 10.60
C LEU A 16 -3.61 6.08 10.70
N LEU A 17 -4.10 5.64 11.86
CA LEU A 17 -5.52 5.49 12.16
C LEU A 17 -6.26 6.85 12.28
N GLY A 18 -5.52 7.92 12.62
CA GLY A 18 -6.04 9.28 12.74
C GLY A 18 -6.00 10.09 11.44
N TRP A 19 -5.27 9.62 10.41
CA TRP A 19 -5.32 10.21 9.08
C TRP A 19 -6.65 9.90 8.41
N ALA A 20 -7.10 10.78 7.50
CA ALA A 20 -8.18 10.47 6.56
C ALA A 20 -7.69 9.45 5.50
N TRP A 21 -7.15 8.34 5.98
CA TRP A 21 -6.62 7.19 5.26
C TRP A 21 -7.61 6.02 5.42
N PRO A 22 -7.51 4.99 4.56
CA PRO A 22 -8.61 4.38 3.80
C PRO A 22 -9.94 4.18 4.54
N GLU A 23 -11.04 4.39 3.81
CA GLU A 23 -12.40 4.20 4.36
C GLU A 23 -12.60 2.73 4.74
N TRP A 24 -12.93 2.49 6.01
CA TRP A 24 -13.32 1.17 6.50
C TRP A 24 -14.58 0.72 5.79
N VAL A 25 -14.51 -0.39 5.06
CA VAL A 25 -15.66 -0.92 4.30
C VAL A 25 -16.61 -1.68 5.22
N THR A 26 -16.04 -2.26 6.28
CA THR A 26 -16.76 -2.88 7.38
C THR A 26 -16.26 -2.31 8.69
N ALA A 27 -17.13 -2.27 9.70
CA ALA A 27 -16.68 -1.97 11.06
C ALA A 27 -15.61 -3.00 11.45
N PRO A 28 -14.52 -2.58 12.15
CA PRO A 28 -13.58 -3.53 12.75
C PRO A 28 -14.36 -4.34 13.80
N LEU A 29 -14.84 -5.50 13.36
CA LEU A 29 -15.44 -6.49 14.24
C LEU A 29 -14.29 -7.23 14.90
N ASN A 30 -14.42 -7.58 16.18
CA ASN A 30 -13.42 -8.38 16.89
C ASN A 30 -13.50 -9.86 16.44
N ASP A 31 -13.65 -10.08 15.13
CA ASP A 31 -13.70 -11.38 14.44
C ASP A 31 -12.38 -11.70 13.73
N GLY A 32 -11.40 -10.79 13.85
CA GLY A 32 -10.08 -10.92 13.25
C GLY A 32 -10.03 -10.51 11.79
N VAL A 33 -11.12 -9.97 11.20
CA VAL A 33 -11.15 -9.60 9.78
C VAL A 33 -11.25 -8.08 9.63
N GLU A 34 -10.20 -7.49 9.10
CA GLU A 34 -10.14 -6.06 8.78
C GLU A 34 -10.14 -5.87 7.26
N VAL A 35 -11.13 -5.13 6.73
CA VAL A 35 -11.22 -4.78 5.30
C VAL A 35 -11.25 -3.27 5.12
N PHE A 36 -10.26 -2.75 4.39
CA PHE A 36 -10.13 -1.33 4.08
C PHE A 36 -10.10 -1.06 2.57
N ALA A 37 -10.80 -0.01 2.14
CA ALA A 37 -10.85 0.43 0.75
C ALA A 37 -9.74 1.45 0.48
N LEU A 38 -8.82 1.12 -0.42
CA LEU A 38 -7.76 2.04 -0.80
C LEU A 38 -8.35 3.31 -1.45
N PRO A 39 -7.80 4.51 -1.15
CA PRO A 39 -8.31 5.74 -1.73
C PRO A 39 -8.17 5.74 -3.26
N GLN A 40 -9.19 6.24 -3.97
CA GLN A 40 -9.17 6.27 -5.44
C GLN A 40 -7.91 6.94 -6.03
N ARG A 41 -7.36 7.95 -5.34
CA ARG A 41 -6.12 8.62 -5.76
C ARG A 41 -4.93 7.65 -5.74
N LEU A 42 -4.81 6.82 -4.70
CA LEU A 42 -3.78 5.81 -4.59
C LEU A 42 -3.98 4.69 -5.62
N THR A 43 -5.21 4.22 -5.78
CA THR A 43 -5.54 3.22 -6.82
C THR A 43 -5.16 3.70 -8.21
N ARG A 44 -5.47 4.96 -8.58
CA ARG A 44 -5.06 5.54 -9.87
C ARG A 44 -3.55 5.71 -9.98
N ALA A 45 -2.87 6.09 -8.90
CA ALA A 45 -1.41 6.22 -8.92
C ALA A 45 -0.74 4.86 -9.18
N LEU A 46 -1.19 3.81 -8.49
CA LEU A 46 -0.70 2.43 -8.69
C LEU A 46 -1.02 1.90 -10.08
N ALA A 47 -2.22 2.18 -10.61
CA ALA A 47 -2.63 1.75 -11.94
C ALA A 47 -1.79 2.38 -13.07
N ASN A 48 -1.29 3.60 -12.86
CA ASN A 48 -0.51 4.35 -13.85
C ASN A 48 1.01 4.32 -13.59
N ALA A 49 1.46 3.65 -12.53
CA ALA A 49 2.87 3.55 -12.20
C ALA A 49 3.63 2.79 -13.29
N SER A 50 4.74 3.34 -13.73
CA SER A 50 5.67 2.67 -14.64
C SER A 50 6.46 1.58 -13.91
N SER A 51 7.03 0.63 -14.65
CA SER A 51 7.88 -0.41 -14.07
C SER A 51 9.05 0.18 -13.27
N ALA A 52 9.65 1.26 -13.76
CA ALA A 52 10.76 1.94 -13.08
C ALA A 52 10.34 2.56 -11.74
N GLU A 53 9.14 3.16 -11.66
CA GLU A 53 8.60 3.71 -10.41
C GLU A 53 8.28 2.61 -9.40
N LEU A 54 7.78 1.46 -9.86
CA LEU A 54 7.53 0.29 -9.01
C LEU A 54 8.84 -0.33 -8.50
N GLU A 55 9.87 -0.41 -9.35
CA GLU A 55 11.22 -0.86 -8.98
C GLU A 55 11.85 0.05 -7.91
N GLU A 56 11.76 1.37 -8.10
CA GLU A 56 12.26 2.34 -7.13
C GLU A 56 11.51 2.24 -5.80
N LEU A 57 10.18 2.12 -5.85
CA LEU A 57 9.35 1.95 -4.66
C LEU A 57 9.69 0.66 -3.92
N ALA A 58 9.87 -0.45 -4.64
CA ALA A 58 10.30 -1.73 -4.07
C ALA A 58 11.67 -1.57 -3.38
N GLY A 59 12.63 -0.94 -4.03
CA GLY A 59 13.97 -0.70 -3.46
C GLY A 59 13.93 0.13 -2.18
N ARG A 60 13.14 1.21 -2.16
CA ARG A 60 12.96 2.05 -0.97
C ARG A 60 12.29 1.27 0.16
N TRP A 61 11.27 0.48 -0.14
CA TRP A 61 10.55 -0.29 0.85
C TRP A 61 11.40 -1.43 1.42
N THR A 62 12.14 -2.18 0.60
CA THR A 62 13.11 -3.18 1.08
C THR A 62 14.16 -2.56 2.00
N THR A 63 14.68 -1.37 1.64
CA THR A 63 15.66 -0.66 2.46
C THR A 63 15.07 -0.28 3.81
N ARG A 64 13.82 0.18 3.82
CA ARG A 64 13.08 0.52 5.04
C ARG A 64 12.86 -0.71 5.93
N VAL A 65 12.31 -1.79 5.39
CA VAL A 65 12.03 -3.01 6.15
C VAL A 65 13.30 -3.56 6.80
N ARG A 66 14.41 -3.62 6.05
CA ARG A 66 15.71 -4.03 6.61
C ARG A 66 16.21 -3.15 7.75
N SER A 67 15.85 -1.87 7.75
CA SER A 67 16.24 -0.95 8.83
C SER A 67 15.37 -1.10 10.08
N GLU A 68 14.13 -1.58 9.95
CA GLU A 68 13.16 -1.70 11.05
C GLU A 68 13.12 -3.11 11.64
N ASP A 69 13.13 -4.16 10.81
CA ASP A 69 12.96 -5.57 11.22
C ASP A 69 14.27 -6.38 11.23
N GLY A 70 15.38 -5.78 10.78
CA GLY A 70 16.65 -6.48 10.61
C GLY A 70 16.66 -7.41 9.39
N ASP A 71 17.52 -8.43 9.40
CA ASP A 71 17.73 -9.35 8.27
C ASP A 71 16.70 -10.50 8.22
N ASP A 72 15.71 -10.50 9.12
CA ASP A 72 14.64 -11.50 9.20
C ASP A 72 13.46 -11.12 8.27
N MET A 73 13.79 -10.78 7.03
CA MET A 73 12.80 -10.49 5.99
C MET A 73 12.43 -11.80 5.30
N THR A 74 11.12 -12.06 5.11
CA THR A 74 10.70 -13.14 4.21
C THR A 74 11.23 -12.86 2.81
N ASP A 75 11.69 -13.89 2.09
CA ASP A 75 12.22 -13.85 0.71
C ASP A 75 11.16 -13.44 -0.35
N ASP A 76 10.11 -12.73 0.06
CA ASP A 76 9.07 -12.26 -0.84
C ASP A 76 9.66 -11.21 -1.78
N ASP A 77 9.52 -11.45 -3.09
CA ASP A 77 9.90 -10.50 -4.10
C ASP A 77 8.93 -9.31 -4.06
N LEU A 78 9.32 -8.28 -3.30
CA LEU A 78 8.53 -7.08 -3.06
C LEU A 78 8.17 -6.34 -4.36
N LEU A 79 9.03 -6.45 -5.38
CA LEU A 79 8.73 -5.91 -6.71
C LEU A 79 7.60 -6.70 -7.35
N ALA A 80 7.63 -8.03 -7.30
CA ALA A 80 6.56 -8.88 -7.82
C ALA A 80 5.23 -8.60 -7.11
N VAL A 81 5.24 -8.37 -5.79
CA VAL A 81 4.07 -7.96 -5.01
C VAL A 81 3.52 -6.62 -5.53
N LEU A 82 4.37 -5.59 -5.65
CA LEU A 82 3.97 -4.27 -6.12
C LEU A 82 3.43 -4.29 -7.56
N GLN A 83 4.03 -5.09 -8.45
CA GLN A 83 3.52 -5.30 -9.80
C GLN A 83 2.14 -5.99 -9.81
N GLY A 84 1.94 -6.96 -8.93
CA GLY A 84 0.63 -7.60 -8.72
C GLY A 84 -0.43 -6.61 -8.27
N VAL A 85 -0.10 -5.77 -7.28
CA VAL A 85 -0.99 -4.71 -6.77
C VAL A 85 -1.29 -3.67 -7.86
N ALA A 86 -0.30 -3.24 -8.64
CA ALA A 86 -0.50 -2.31 -9.75
C ALA A 86 -1.46 -2.88 -10.82
N ARG A 87 -1.36 -4.18 -11.12
CA ARG A 87 -2.29 -4.85 -12.03
C ARG A 87 -3.71 -4.90 -11.48
N LEU A 88 -3.88 -5.18 -10.19
CA LEU A 88 -5.19 -5.14 -9.53
C LEU A 88 -5.78 -3.73 -9.55
N ALA A 89 -4.95 -2.71 -9.29
CA ALA A 89 -5.35 -1.31 -9.37
C ALA A 89 -5.79 -0.91 -10.78
N ALA A 90 -5.06 -1.35 -11.81
CA ALA A 90 -5.44 -1.10 -13.21
C ALA A 90 -6.80 -1.74 -13.55
N SER A 91 -7.03 -2.98 -13.11
CA SER A 91 -8.33 -3.65 -13.28
C SER A 91 -9.46 -2.94 -12.53
N ALA A 92 -9.22 -2.46 -11.31
CA ALA A 92 -10.19 -1.69 -10.56
C ALA A 92 -10.54 -0.36 -11.26
N VAL A 93 -9.54 0.35 -11.80
CA VAL A 93 -9.78 1.59 -12.57
C VAL A 93 -10.57 1.32 -13.85
N ASP A 94 -10.23 0.28 -14.60
CA ASP A 94 -10.90 -0.08 -15.86
C ASP A 94 -12.36 -0.46 -15.67
N THR A 95 -12.67 -1.16 -14.57
CA THR A 95 -14.03 -1.60 -14.23
C THR A 95 -14.85 -0.58 -13.44
N GLY A 96 -14.24 0.54 -13.03
CA GLY A 96 -14.85 1.51 -12.11
C GLY A 96 -15.04 0.98 -10.68
N GLY A 97 -14.33 -0.11 -10.33
CA GLY A 97 -14.35 -0.75 -9.01
C GLY A 97 -13.38 -0.12 -8.01
N GLY A 98 -13.35 -0.70 -6.80
CA GLY A 98 -12.43 -0.34 -5.72
C GLY A 98 -11.31 -1.36 -5.56
N LEU A 99 -10.20 -0.94 -4.96
CA LEU A 99 -9.15 -1.83 -4.49
C LEU A 99 -9.28 -1.99 -2.98
N TYR A 100 -9.31 -3.23 -2.51
CA TYR A 100 -9.55 -3.56 -1.11
C TYR A 100 -8.38 -4.41 -0.60
N SER A 101 -8.01 -4.20 0.65
CA SER A 101 -7.07 -5.06 1.35
C SER A 101 -7.81 -5.73 2.51
N TRP A 102 -7.50 -7.00 2.73
CA TRP A 102 -7.94 -7.74 3.89
C TRP A 102 -6.73 -8.20 4.69
N SER A 103 -6.88 -8.27 6.01
CA SER A 103 -5.95 -8.98 6.90
C SER A 103 -6.74 -9.86 7.86
N SER A 104 -6.20 -11.04 8.15
CA SER A 104 -6.76 -12.07 9.04
C SER A 104 -5.68 -12.68 9.93
#